data_AF-A0A6M0QC95-F1
#
_entry.id   AF-A0A6M0QC95-F1
#
_cell.length_a   1.000
_cell.length_b   1.000
_cell.length_c   1.000
_cell.angle_alpha   90.00
_cell.angle_beta   90.00
_cell.angle_gamma   90.00
#
_symmetry.space_group_name_H-M   'P 1'
#
loop_
_entity.id
_entity.type
_entity.pdbx_description
1 polymer ?
#
loop_
_entity_poly.entity_id
_entity_poly.type
_entity_poly.pdbx_seq_one_letter_code
_entity_poly.pdbx_strand_id
1 'polypeptide(L)'
;MHILLIFLHIKGRIILKGANIMGYHKLLFILFCLFTLASCSGGGGEQGGGQADYEEVKKMVVDILKTDEGKKAIQEVMADDKMKQALVMDQAIVTETIQQTLTSEEGSKFWTKTFEDPKFAETFAKSMQTEHEKLIKGLMKDPDYQKMLIELFQNPEAEEQVLTVLKSTEYRAHLQQVITETFESPLFKAKLVDVIIKSAEQLQEQASKKQEGEGGGGGES
;
A
#
# COMPACT_ATOMS: atom_id res chain seq x y z
N MET A 1 33.61 13.89 49.70
CA MET A 1 34.05 13.01 48.59
C MET A 1 34.96 11.85 49.00
N HIS A 2 35.64 11.88 50.17
CA HIS A 2 36.53 10.79 50.61
C HIS A 2 35.84 9.53 51.20
N ILE A 3 34.64 9.68 51.80
CA ILE A 3 33.94 8.56 52.46
C ILE A 3 33.28 7.60 51.44
N LEU A 4 32.90 8.09 50.27
CA LEU A 4 32.24 7.30 49.22
C LEU A 4 33.22 6.34 48.49
N LEU A 5 34.49 6.76 48.33
CA LEU A 5 35.56 5.95 47.73
C LEU A 5 36.00 4.79 48.64
N ILE A 6 36.00 4.99 49.96
CA ILE A 6 36.31 3.93 50.94
C ILE A 6 35.20 2.87 50.93
N PHE A 7 33.93 3.28 50.80
CA PHE A 7 32.80 2.36 50.72
C PHE A 7 32.81 1.50 49.44
N LEU A 8 33.18 2.07 48.29
CA LEU A 8 33.31 1.31 47.05
C LEU A 8 34.46 0.29 47.08
N HIS A 9 35.60 0.66 47.67
CA HIS A 9 36.79 -0.21 47.74
C HIS A 9 36.63 -1.36 48.76
N ILE A 10 35.82 -1.17 49.80
CA ILE A 10 35.47 -2.21 50.77
C ILE A 10 34.44 -3.18 50.16
N LYS A 11 33.42 -2.67 49.47
CA LYS A 11 32.36 -3.50 48.85
C LYS A 11 32.91 -4.34 47.69
N GLY A 12 33.85 -3.81 46.90
CA GLY A 12 34.54 -4.56 45.84
C GLY A 12 35.42 -5.71 46.33
N ARG A 13 36.13 -5.55 47.47
CA ARG A 13 36.98 -6.62 48.03
C ARG A 13 36.20 -7.75 48.71
N ILE A 14 35.01 -7.47 49.25
CA ILE A 14 34.15 -8.49 49.87
C ILE A 14 33.48 -9.37 48.80
N ILE A 15 33.05 -8.77 47.69
CA ILE A 15 32.43 -9.50 46.56
C ILE A 15 33.45 -10.40 45.86
N LEU A 16 34.70 -9.96 45.71
CA LEU A 16 35.76 -10.77 45.08
C LEU A 16 36.20 -11.97 45.94
N LYS A 17 36.13 -11.87 47.28
CA LYS A 17 36.41 -13.00 48.19
C LYS A 17 35.24 -14.00 48.28
N GLY A 18 34.00 -13.55 48.16
CA GLY A 18 32.81 -14.41 48.15
C GLY A 18 32.70 -15.31 46.91
N ALA A 19 33.10 -14.80 45.74
CA ALA A 19 33.07 -15.56 44.48
C ALA A 19 34.09 -16.72 44.45
N ASN A 20 35.28 -16.53 45.05
CA ASN A 20 36.31 -17.57 45.08
C ASN A 20 35.93 -18.73 46.02
N ILE A 21 35.41 -18.44 47.22
CA ILE A 21 35.01 -19.47 48.20
C ILE A 21 33.87 -20.36 47.69
N MET A 22 32.91 -19.80 46.95
CA MET A 22 31.80 -20.58 46.39
C MET A 22 32.20 -21.44 45.18
N GLY A 23 33.22 -21.02 44.42
CA GLY A 23 33.81 -21.80 43.33
C GLY A 23 34.56 -23.04 43.81
N TYR A 24 35.36 -22.92 44.89
CA TYR A 24 36.07 -24.05 45.48
C TYR A 24 35.13 -25.10 46.08
N HIS A 25 33.99 -24.70 46.65
CA HIS A 25 33.02 -25.65 47.20
C HIS A 25 32.28 -26.44 46.10
N LYS A 26 31.96 -25.81 44.97
CA LYS A 26 31.39 -26.48 43.78
C LYS A 26 32.41 -27.40 43.10
N LEU A 27 33.68 -27.00 43.03
CA LEU A 27 34.77 -27.82 42.47
C LEU A 27 35.08 -29.04 43.37
N LEU A 28 35.04 -28.86 44.69
CA LEU A 28 35.25 -29.93 45.67
C LEU A 28 34.08 -30.94 45.68
N PHE A 29 32.84 -30.49 45.44
CA PHE A 29 31.68 -31.37 45.31
C PHE A 29 31.72 -32.20 44.01
N ILE A 30 32.14 -31.60 42.89
CA ILE A 30 32.32 -32.31 41.61
C ILE A 30 33.46 -33.34 41.69
N LEU A 31 34.55 -33.03 42.38
CA LEU A 31 35.67 -33.95 42.59
C LEU A 31 35.29 -35.12 43.52
N PHE A 32 34.42 -34.88 44.52
CA PHE A 32 33.88 -35.92 45.39
C PHE A 32 32.90 -36.86 44.66
N CYS A 33 32.06 -36.33 43.76
CA CYS A 33 31.18 -37.16 42.90
C CYS A 33 31.95 -38.01 41.88
N LEU A 34 33.11 -37.57 41.40
CA LEU A 34 33.96 -38.39 40.54
C LEU A 34 34.60 -39.57 41.28
N PHE A 35 34.89 -39.41 42.59
CA PHE A 35 35.52 -40.45 43.40
C PHE A 35 34.56 -41.60 43.78
N THR A 36 33.26 -41.31 43.93
CA THR A 36 32.25 -42.34 44.25
C THR A 36 31.85 -43.20 43.06
N LEU A 37 31.95 -42.69 41.83
CA LEU A 37 31.68 -43.46 40.60
C LEU A 37 32.80 -44.46 40.27
N ALA A 38 34.05 -44.19 40.67
CA ALA A 38 35.18 -45.11 40.46
C ALA A 38 35.17 -46.34 41.40
N SER A 39 34.31 -46.34 42.43
CA SER A 39 34.23 -47.42 43.43
C SER A 39 33.17 -48.48 43.11
N CYS A 40 32.46 -48.34 41.99
CA CYS A 40 31.53 -49.35 41.47
C CYS A 40 32.17 -50.14 40.31
N SER A 41 33.32 -50.78 40.57
CA SER A 41 33.84 -51.86 39.72
C SER A 41 34.12 -53.08 40.61
N GLY A 42 33.02 -53.71 40.99
CA GLY A 42 32.99 -55.03 41.63
C GLY A 42 31.82 -55.81 41.07
N GLY A 43 32.06 -56.60 40.03
CA GLY A 43 31.05 -57.48 39.41
C GLY A 43 31.41 -57.80 37.96
N GLY A 44 32.08 -58.93 37.75
CA GLY A 44 32.57 -59.37 36.44
C GLY A 44 31.48 -59.69 35.42
N GLY A 45 31.90 -59.68 34.15
CA GLY A 45 31.15 -60.13 32.98
C GLY A 45 31.78 -59.61 31.70
N GLU A 46 32.48 -60.50 31.00
CA GLU A 46 32.97 -60.30 29.63
C GLU A 46 31.89 -59.77 28.67
N GLN A 47 32.24 -58.85 27.77
CA GLN A 47 32.16 -59.05 26.31
C GLN A 47 32.51 -57.78 25.54
N GLY A 48 33.52 -57.90 24.67
CA GLY A 48 33.70 -57.00 23.55
C GLY A 48 32.65 -57.31 22.47
N GLY A 49 31.90 -56.30 22.05
CA GLY A 49 30.85 -56.43 21.02
C GLY A 49 30.20 -55.12 20.57
N GLY A 50 30.82 -53.96 20.77
CA GLY A 50 30.14 -52.66 20.60
C GLY A 50 29.85 -52.17 19.17
N GLN A 51 30.32 -52.87 18.13
CA GLN A 51 30.26 -52.36 16.74
C GLN A 51 29.39 -53.20 15.80
N ALA A 52 29.18 -54.49 16.08
CA ALA A 52 28.27 -55.35 15.31
C ALA A 52 26.80 -55.09 15.69
N ASP A 53 26.53 -54.87 16.98
CA ASP A 53 25.18 -54.55 17.47
C ASP A 53 24.66 -53.19 16.98
N TYR A 54 25.53 -52.21 16.73
CA TYR A 54 25.08 -50.87 16.33
C TYR A 54 24.47 -50.86 14.92
N GLU A 55 25.08 -51.55 13.96
CA GLU A 55 24.53 -51.65 12.60
C GLU A 55 23.29 -52.54 12.55
N GLU A 56 23.20 -53.57 13.39
CA GLU A 56 22.02 -54.41 13.52
C GLU A 56 20.85 -53.66 14.18
N VAL A 57 21.10 -52.92 15.26
CA VAL A 57 20.11 -52.04 15.91
C VAL A 57 19.69 -50.91 14.97
N LYS A 58 20.60 -50.33 14.19
CA LYS A 58 20.27 -49.30 13.19
C LYS A 58 19.38 -49.85 12.08
N LYS A 59 19.69 -51.05 11.57
CA LYS A 59 18.86 -51.72 10.56
C LYS A 59 17.47 -52.04 11.13
N MET A 60 17.41 -52.54 12.36
CA MET A 60 16.15 -52.79 13.07
C MET A 60 15.32 -51.50 13.25
N VAL A 61 15.93 -50.39 13.66
CA VAL A 61 15.24 -49.10 13.81
C VAL A 61 14.75 -48.57 12.46
N VAL A 62 15.55 -48.67 11.40
CA VAL A 62 15.15 -48.25 10.05
C VAL A 62 14.00 -49.12 9.53
N ASP A 63 14.01 -50.42 9.82
CA ASP A 63 12.95 -51.33 9.42
C ASP A 63 11.65 -51.05 10.20
N ILE A 64 11.73 -50.77 11.51
CA ILE A 64 10.59 -50.33 12.34
C ILE A 64 10.00 -49.01 11.83
N LEU A 65 10.82 -48.04 11.41
CA LEU A 65 10.32 -46.79 10.84
C LEU A 65 9.63 -46.99 9.48
N LYS A 66 9.99 -48.04 8.74
CA LYS A 66 9.42 -48.38 7.43
C LYS A 66 8.17 -49.24 7.53
N THR A 67 7.94 -49.94 8.65
CA THR A 67 6.71 -50.72 8.84
C THR A 67 5.47 -49.82 8.86
N ASP A 68 4.32 -50.44 8.63
CA ASP A 68 3.05 -49.72 8.64
C ASP A 68 2.72 -49.17 10.02
N GLU A 69 3.17 -49.83 11.09
CA GLU A 69 3.07 -49.34 12.47
C GLU A 69 3.95 -48.10 12.70
N GLY A 70 5.20 -48.09 12.20
CA GLY A 70 6.08 -46.92 12.32
C GLY A 70 5.54 -45.71 11.55
N LYS A 71 5.01 -45.92 10.35
CA LYS A 71 4.35 -44.86 9.56
C LYS A 71 3.08 -44.35 10.25
N LYS A 72 2.25 -45.24 10.80
CA LYS A 72 1.04 -44.85 11.55
C LYS A 72 1.38 -44.07 12.81
N ALA A 73 2.38 -44.51 13.57
CA ALA A 73 2.83 -43.80 14.76
C ALA A 73 3.35 -42.38 14.43
N ILE A 74 4.11 -42.23 13.34
CA ILE A 74 4.54 -40.90 12.86
C ILE A 74 3.34 -40.08 12.40
N GLN A 75 2.37 -40.67 11.70
CA GLN A 75 1.14 -39.98 11.27
C GLN A 75 0.30 -39.50 12.47
N GLU A 76 0.18 -40.31 13.53
CA GLU A 76 -0.52 -39.95 14.76
C GLU A 76 0.20 -38.82 15.50
N VAL A 77 1.54 -38.88 15.58
CA VAL A 77 2.35 -37.82 16.16
C VAL A 77 2.30 -36.55 15.32
N MET A 78 2.31 -36.63 13.99
CA MET A 78 2.14 -35.48 13.09
C MET A 78 0.70 -34.93 13.09
N ALA A 79 -0.29 -35.74 13.50
CA ALA A 79 -1.65 -35.28 13.68
C ALA A 79 -1.84 -34.46 14.96
N ASP A 80 -0.93 -34.57 15.93
CA ASP A 80 -0.91 -33.76 17.14
C ASP A 80 -0.65 -32.27 16.80
N ASP A 81 -1.51 -31.40 17.30
CA ASP A 81 -1.47 -29.96 17.04
C ASP A 81 -0.18 -29.30 17.52
N LYS A 82 0.47 -29.82 18.58
CA LYS A 82 1.77 -29.33 19.06
C LYS A 82 2.89 -29.68 18.08
N MET A 83 2.82 -30.84 17.45
CA MET A 83 3.80 -31.26 16.45
C MET A 83 3.60 -30.52 15.12
N LYS A 84 2.34 -30.30 14.70
CA LYS A 84 2.04 -29.42 13.55
C LYS A 84 2.58 -28.02 13.75
N GLN A 85 2.37 -27.44 14.94
CA GLN A 85 2.93 -26.12 15.25
C GLN A 85 4.45 -26.13 15.23
N ALA A 86 5.12 -27.12 15.83
CA ALA A 86 6.58 -27.19 15.82
C ALA A 86 7.17 -27.34 14.41
N LEU A 87 6.51 -28.07 13.51
CA LEU A 87 6.95 -28.27 12.12
C LEU A 87 6.64 -27.07 11.21
N VAL A 88 5.49 -26.42 11.40
CA VAL A 88 5.06 -25.23 10.63
C VAL A 88 5.83 -23.97 11.04
N MET A 89 6.53 -23.98 12.17
CA MET A 89 7.27 -22.81 12.68
C MET A 89 8.71 -22.69 12.16
N ASP A 90 9.09 -23.43 11.10
CA ASP A 90 10.29 -23.08 10.35
C ASP A 90 10.04 -21.80 9.53
N GLN A 91 10.24 -20.67 10.20
CA GLN A 91 9.98 -19.32 9.70
C GLN A 91 10.65 -19.02 8.36
N ALA A 92 11.84 -19.61 8.10
CA ALA A 92 12.57 -19.38 6.86
C ALA A 92 11.88 -20.05 5.67
N ILE A 93 11.53 -21.34 5.82
CA ILE A 93 10.85 -22.12 4.78
C ILE A 93 9.43 -21.58 4.54
N VAL A 94 8.71 -21.21 5.59
CA VAL A 94 7.36 -20.63 5.45
C VAL A 94 7.42 -19.28 4.73
N THR A 95 8.34 -18.39 5.10
CA THR A 95 8.49 -17.09 4.44
C THR A 95 8.87 -17.25 2.97
N GLU A 96 9.85 -18.11 2.68
CA GLU A 96 10.28 -18.38 1.29
C GLU A 96 9.15 -18.99 0.46
N THR A 97 8.41 -19.94 1.02
CA THR A 97 7.28 -20.59 0.34
C THR A 97 6.14 -19.59 0.08
N ILE A 98 5.81 -18.74 1.04
CA ILE A 98 4.81 -17.67 0.86
C ILE A 98 5.27 -16.70 -0.22
N GLN A 99 6.53 -16.26 -0.17
CA GLN A 99 7.06 -15.34 -1.18
C GLN A 99 7.02 -15.97 -2.57
N GLN A 100 7.54 -17.18 -2.73
CA GLN A 100 7.52 -17.91 -4.01
C GLN A 100 6.09 -18.14 -4.51
N THR A 101 5.17 -18.53 -3.63
CA THR A 101 3.77 -18.77 -4.00
C THR A 101 3.08 -17.48 -4.42
N LEU A 102 3.28 -16.38 -3.70
CA LEU A 102 2.65 -15.09 -4.01
C LEU A 102 3.24 -14.40 -5.23
N THR A 103 4.53 -14.60 -5.53
CA THR A 103 5.18 -14.02 -6.72
C THR A 103 5.14 -14.93 -7.95
N SER A 104 4.74 -16.19 -7.79
CA SER A 104 4.54 -17.12 -8.91
C SER A 104 3.37 -16.74 -9.81
N GLU A 105 3.36 -17.27 -11.03
CA GLU A 105 2.21 -17.14 -11.93
C GLU A 105 0.95 -17.78 -11.34
N GLU A 106 1.10 -18.86 -10.59
CA GLU A 106 0.01 -19.53 -9.88
C GLU A 106 -0.61 -18.61 -8.82
N GLY A 107 0.22 -17.87 -8.09
CA GLY A 107 -0.23 -16.83 -7.16
C GLY A 107 -0.98 -15.70 -7.85
N SER A 108 -0.47 -15.22 -8.98
CA SER A 108 -1.18 -14.20 -9.79
C SER A 108 -2.53 -14.71 -10.28
N LYS A 109 -2.61 -15.94 -10.82
CA LYS A 109 -3.86 -16.58 -11.24
C LYS A 109 -4.84 -16.79 -10.08
N PHE A 110 -4.33 -17.16 -8.90
CA PHE A 110 -5.13 -17.26 -7.68
C PHE A 110 -5.77 -15.91 -7.37
N TRP A 111 -4.98 -14.83 -7.29
CA TRP A 111 -5.51 -13.50 -7.02
C TRP A 111 -6.51 -13.04 -8.08
N THR A 112 -6.22 -13.22 -9.38
CA THR A 112 -7.17 -12.89 -10.45
C THR A 112 -8.51 -13.59 -10.26
N LYS A 113 -8.50 -14.91 -10.02
CA LYS A 113 -9.72 -15.69 -9.80
C LYS A 113 -10.45 -15.31 -8.50
N THR A 114 -9.70 -14.97 -7.46
CA THR A 114 -10.27 -14.52 -6.19
C THR A 114 -10.92 -13.14 -6.31
N PHE A 115 -10.36 -12.24 -7.13
CA PHE A 115 -10.96 -10.94 -7.44
C PHE A 115 -12.20 -11.02 -8.33
N GLU A 116 -12.40 -12.13 -9.05
CA GLU A 116 -13.65 -12.40 -9.79
C GLU A 116 -14.82 -12.72 -8.85
N ASP A 117 -14.58 -13.15 -7.60
CA ASP A 117 -15.64 -13.34 -6.61
C ASP A 117 -16.15 -11.98 -6.09
N PRO A 118 -17.43 -11.63 -6.35
CA PRO A 118 -17.99 -10.35 -5.92
C PRO A 118 -17.93 -10.14 -4.40
N LYS A 119 -18.07 -11.20 -3.59
CA LYS A 119 -18.05 -11.07 -2.11
C LYS A 119 -16.65 -10.74 -1.60
N PHE A 120 -15.65 -11.36 -2.21
CA PHE A 120 -14.25 -11.05 -1.93
C PHE A 120 -13.93 -9.62 -2.37
N ALA A 121 -14.25 -9.27 -3.62
CA ALA A 121 -14.01 -7.94 -4.17
C ALA A 121 -14.71 -6.84 -3.36
N GLU A 122 -15.95 -7.07 -2.91
CA GLU A 122 -16.69 -6.13 -2.06
C GLU A 122 -16.00 -5.94 -0.69
N THR A 123 -15.61 -7.04 -0.04
CA THR A 123 -14.94 -6.99 1.26
C THR A 123 -13.59 -6.28 1.17
N PHE A 124 -12.83 -6.56 0.10
CA PHE A 124 -11.55 -5.93 -0.17
C PHE A 124 -11.70 -4.44 -0.53
N ALA A 125 -12.68 -4.08 -1.36
CA ALA A 125 -12.96 -2.69 -1.68
C ALA A 125 -13.39 -1.91 -0.43
N LYS A 126 -14.24 -2.50 0.42
CA LYS A 126 -14.66 -1.89 1.70
C LYS A 126 -13.49 -1.69 2.66
N SER A 127 -12.57 -2.66 2.76
CA SER A 127 -11.41 -2.52 3.64
C SER A 127 -10.44 -1.43 3.17
N MET A 128 -10.32 -1.22 1.86
CA MET A 128 -9.47 -0.18 1.28
C MET A 128 -10.17 1.17 1.10
N GLN A 129 -11.48 1.27 1.31
CA GLN A 129 -12.28 2.44 0.95
C GLN A 129 -11.69 3.75 1.50
N THR A 130 -11.31 3.77 2.79
CA THR A 130 -10.80 4.98 3.44
C THR A 130 -9.47 5.45 2.86
N GLU A 131 -8.51 4.54 2.67
CA GLU A 131 -7.20 4.89 2.10
C GLU A 131 -7.32 5.21 0.61
N HIS A 132 -8.19 4.51 -0.11
CA HIS A 132 -8.46 4.80 -1.52
C HIS A 132 -9.12 6.17 -1.72
N GLU A 133 -10.09 6.54 -0.88
CA GLU A 133 -10.70 7.87 -0.88
C GLU A 133 -9.67 8.96 -0.56
N LYS A 134 -8.81 8.72 0.42
CA LYS A 134 -7.74 9.64 0.79
C LYS A 134 -6.73 9.82 -0.35
N LEU A 135 -6.37 8.73 -1.02
CA LEU A 135 -5.51 8.75 -2.20
C LEU A 135 -6.15 9.57 -3.32
N ILE A 136 -7.42 9.29 -3.68
CA ILE A 136 -8.12 10.04 -4.74
C ILE A 136 -8.21 11.53 -4.38
N LYS A 137 -8.55 11.88 -3.13
CA LYS A 137 -8.57 13.27 -2.66
C LYS A 137 -7.20 13.93 -2.70
N GLY A 138 -6.14 13.17 -2.47
CA GLY A 138 -4.76 13.62 -2.63
C GLY A 138 -4.44 13.90 -4.10
N LEU A 139 -4.72 12.93 -4.98
CA LEU A 139 -4.50 13.05 -6.42
C LEU A 139 -5.29 14.20 -7.04
N MET A 140 -6.52 14.49 -6.59
CA MET A 140 -7.26 15.67 -7.08
C MET A 140 -6.54 17.01 -6.84
N LYS A 141 -5.57 17.07 -5.93
CA LYS A 141 -4.74 18.25 -5.68
C LYS A 141 -3.41 18.22 -6.42
N ASP A 142 -3.09 17.08 -7.04
CA ASP A 142 -1.86 16.89 -7.80
C ASP A 142 -2.00 17.48 -9.21
N PRO A 143 -1.02 18.28 -9.69
CA PRO A 143 -1.10 18.92 -11.01
C PRO A 143 -1.20 17.94 -12.18
N ASP A 144 -0.51 16.79 -12.12
CA ASP A 144 -0.49 15.84 -13.22
C ASP A 144 -1.84 15.11 -13.31
N TYR A 145 -2.41 14.74 -12.16
CA TYR A 145 -3.74 14.16 -12.11
C TYR A 145 -4.84 15.15 -12.53
N GLN A 146 -4.72 16.43 -12.14
CA GLN A 146 -5.62 17.48 -12.62
C GLN A 146 -5.57 17.64 -14.14
N LYS A 147 -4.37 17.58 -14.73
CA LYS A 147 -4.22 17.65 -16.18
C LYS A 147 -4.95 16.49 -16.88
N MET A 148 -4.77 15.27 -16.38
CA MET A 148 -5.51 14.10 -16.91
C MET A 148 -7.03 14.26 -16.78
N LEU A 149 -7.51 14.82 -15.65
CA LEU A 149 -8.94 15.12 -15.48
C LEU A 149 -9.44 16.19 -16.46
N ILE A 150 -8.68 17.25 -16.70
CA ILE A 150 -9.05 18.29 -17.66
C ILE A 150 -9.14 17.72 -19.08
N GLU A 151 -8.17 16.89 -19.47
CA GLU A 151 -8.21 16.18 -20.76
C GLU A 151 -9.45 15.28 -20.88
N LEU A 152 -9.83 14.58 -19.79
CA LEU A 152 -11.08 13.81 -19.75
C LEU A 152 -12.33 14.70 -19.93
N PHE A 153 -12.36 15.88 -19.31
CA PHE A 153 -13.47 16.83 -19.44
C PHE A 153 -13.55 17.53 -20.80
N GLN A 154 -12.52 17.43 -21.65
CA GLN A 154 -12.51 17.95 -23.01
C GLN A 154 -13.10 16.97 -24.04
N ASN A 155 -13.70 15.87 -23.59
CA ASN A 155 -14.36 14.94 -24.50
C ASN A 155 -15.67 15.52 -25.08
N PRO A 156 -16.14 15.03 -26.25
CA PRO A 156 -17.35 15.55 -26.89
C PRO A 156 -18.62 15.44 -26.05
N GLU A 157 -18.74 14.42 -25.21
CA GLU A 157 -19.92 14.22 -24.34
C GLU A 157 -19.99 15.32 -23.25
N ALA A 158 -18.86 15.66 -22.64
CA ALA A 158 -18.76 16.74 -21.68
C ALA A 158 -19.01 18.10 -22.35
N GLU A 159 -18.52 18.30 -23.58
CA GLU A 159 -18.82 19.49 -24.37
C GLU A 159 -20.32 19.63 -24.63
N GLU A 160 -21.02 18.55 -25.00
CA GLU A 160 -22.47 18.56 -25.20
C GLU A 160 -23.23 18.93 -23.92
N GLN A 161 -22.80 18.41 -22.77
CA GLN A 161 -23.38 18.78 -21.47
C GLN A 161 -23.16 20.26 -21.16
N VAL A 162 -21.95 20.79 -21.40
CA VAL A 162 -21.66 22.22 -21.23
C VAL A 162 -22.52 23.07 -22.17
N LEU A 163 -22.65 22.70 -23.45
CA LEU A 163 -23.51 23.39 -24.41
C LEU A 163 -24.99 23.36 -24.01
N THR A 164 -25.44 22.27 -23.40
CA THR A 164 -26.80 22.15 -22.87
C THR A 164 -27.03 23.13 -21.72
N VAL A 165 -26.07 23.24 -20.78
CA VAL A 165 -26.11 24.22 -19.70
C VAL A 165 -26.08 25.65 -20.22
N LEU A 166 -25.21 25.96 -21.20
CA LEU A 166 -25.14 27.30 -21.81
C LEU A 166 -26.44 27.69 -22.55
N LYS A 167 -27.19 26.71 -23.05
CA LYS A 167 -28.49 26.94 -23.71
C LYS A 167 -29.66 26.94 -22.73
N SER A 168 -29.44 26.61 -21.45
CA SER A 168 -30.48 26.52 -20.44
C SER A 168 -31.14 27.88 -20.17
N THR A 169 -32.37 27.84 -19.67
CA THR A 169 -33.14 29.06 -19.35
C THR A 169 -32.43 29.89 -18.27
N GLU A 170 -31.81 29.24 -17.30
CA GLU A 170 -31.05 29.87 -16.20
C GLU A 170 -29.83 30.61 -16.74
N TYR A 171 -29.05 29.97 -17.62
CA TYR A 171 -27.89 30.63 -18.21
C TYR A 171 -28.29 31.76 -19.16
N ARG A 172 -29.41 31.61 -19.89
CA ARG A 172 -29.96 32.69 -20.72
C ARG A 172 -30.39 33.91 -19.91
N ALA A 173 -30.96 33.73 -18.71
CA ALA A 173 -31.33 34.83 -17.84
C ALA A 173 -30.08 35.61 -17.37
N HIS A 174 -29.03 34.89 -16.96
CA HIS A 174 -27.73 35.49 -16.64
C HIS A 174 -27.13 36.20 -17.86
N LEU A 175 -27.19 35.57 -19.04
CA LEU A 175 -26.70 36.16 -20.28
C LEU A 175 -27.45 37.43 -20.65
N GLN A 176 -28.77 37.47 -20.48
CA GLN A 176 -29.58 38.66 -20.72
C GLN A 176 -29.18 39.80 -19.78
N GLN A 177 -28.92 39.50 -18.50
CA GLN A 177 -28.43 40.48 -17.53
C GLN A 177 -27.07 41.05 -17.97
N VAL A 178 -26.09 40.19 -18.28
CA VAL A 178 -24.76 40.63 -18.75
C VAL A 178 -24.86 41.46 -20.03
N ILE A 179 -25.74 41.09 -20.97
CA ILE A 179 -25.98 41.86 -22.19
C ILE A 179 -26.56 43.23 -21.85
N THR A 180 -27.51 43.29 -20.90
CA THR A 180 -28.14 44.54 -20.47
C THR A 180 -27.12 45.46 -19.81
N GLU A 181 -26.32 44.94 -18.88
CA GLU A 181 -25.23 45.68 -18.23
C GLU A 181 -24.19 46.16 -19.26
N THR A 182 -23.88 45.34 -20.27
CA THR A 182 -22.97 45.71 -21.35
C THR A 182 -23.53 46.87 -22.18
N PHE A 183 -24.81 46.85 -22.55
CA PHE A 183 -25.46 47.96 -23.25
C PHE A 183 -25.59 49.21 -22.38
N GLU A 184 -25.72 49.04 -21.07
CA GLU A 184 -25.82 50.15 -20.14
C GLU A 184 -24.48 50.82 -19.83
N SER A 185 -23.36 50.14 -20.13
CA SER A 185 -22.00 50.66 -19.98
C SER A 185 -21.83 51.97 -20.75
N PRO A 186 -21.29 53.04 -20.12
CA PRO A 186 -21.04 54.32 -20.77
C PRO A 186 -20.20 54.19 -22.05
N LEU A 187 -19.23 53.26 -22.06
CA LEU A 187 -18.38 53.01 -23.21
C LEU A 187 -19.17 52.42 -24.39
N PHE A 188 -20.12 51.52 -24.10
CA PHE A 188 -20.94 50.92 -25.13
C PHE A 188 -22.02 51.88 -25.63
N LYS A 189 -22.67 52.65 -24.73
CA LYS A 189 -23.59 53.73 -25.09
C LYS A 189 -22.93 54.76 -26.01
N ALA A 190 -21.72 55.20 -25.68
CA ALA A 190 -20.96 56.15 -26.51
C ALA A 190 -20.67 55.58 -27.91
N LYS A 191 -20.26 54.31 -28.01
CA LYS A 191 -20.08 53.63 -29.30
C LYS A 191 -21.39 53.51 -30.08
N LEU A 192 -22.50 53.21 -29.41
CA LEU A 192 -23.81 53.11 -30.03
C LEU A 192 -24.25 54.45 -30.61
N VAL A 193 -24.06 55.54 -29.86
CA VAL A 193 -24.32 56.90 -30.33
C VAL A 193 -23.42 57.27 -31.51
N ASP A 194 -22.12 56.98 -31.44
CA ASP A 194 -21.18 57.23 -32.54
C ASP A 194 -21.55 56.47 -33.82
N VAL A 195 -21.96 55.20 -33.69
CA VAL A 195 -22.46 54.40 -34.83
C VAL A 195 -23.74 55.01 -35.41
N ILE A 196 -24.70 55.42 -34.57
CA ILE A 196 -25.94 56.05 -35.03
C ILE A 196 -25.65 57.35 -35.78
N ILE A 197 -24.75 58.20 -35.25
CA ILE A 197 -24.35 59.45 -35.90
C ILE A 197 -23.70 59.16 -37.26
N LYS A 198 -22.73 58.24 -37.32
CA LYS A 198 -22.08 57.85 -38.58
C LYS A 198 -23.05 57.28 -39.61
N SER A 199 -24.00 56.45 -39.18
CA SER A 199 -25.04 55.94 -40.07
C SER A 199 -25.98 57.04 -40.57
N ALA A 200 -26.33 58.02 -39.73
CA ALA A 200 -27.12 59.17 -40.14
C ALA A 200 -26.38 60.06 -41.15
N GLU A 201 -25.10 60.32 -40.93
CA GLU A 201 -24.24 61.05 -41.87
C GLU A 201 -24.13 60.32 -43.22
N GLN A 202 -23.96 59.00 -43.22
CA GLN A 202 -23.95 58.18 -44.45
C GLN A 202 -25.27 58.21 -45.20
N LEU A 203 -26.41 58.16 -44.49
CA LEU A 203 -27.73 58.28 -45.09
C LEU A 203 -27.97 59.68 -45.68
N GLN A 204 -27.45 60.72 -45.02
CA GLN A 204 -27.55 62.09 -45.49
C GLN A 204 -26.66 62.31 -46.72
N GLU A 205 -25.42 61.79 -46.75
CA GLU A 205 -24.57 61.79 -47.95
C GLU A 205 -25.19 60.99 -49.11
N GLN A 206 -25.83 59.85 -48.84
CA GLN A 206 -26.56 59.08 -49.86
C GLN A 206 -27.80 59.83 -50.38
N ALA A 207 -28.52 60.54 -49.51
CA ALA A 207 -29.66 61.36 -49.90
C ALA A 207 -29.22 62.57 -50.74
N SER A 208 -28.13 63.24 -50.36
CA SER A 208 -27.54 64.34 -51.13
C SER A 208 -27.02 63.89 -52.51
N LYS A 209 -26.42 62.69 -52.61
CA LYS A 209 -26.02 62.11 -53.91
C LYS A 209 -27.19 61.67 -54.79
N LYS A 210 -28.35 61.35 -54.21
CA LYS A 210 -29.58 61.02 -54.97
C LYS A 210 -30.30 62.26 -55.49
N GLN A 211 -30.18 63.39 -54.78
CA GLN A 211 -30.84 64.64 -55.16
C GLN A 211 -30.09 65.41 -56.27
N GLU A 212 -28.80 65.15 -56.50
CA GLU A 212 -28.05 65.65 -57.66
C GLU A 212 -28.27 64.83 -58.96
N GLY A 213 -28.95 63.68 -58.89
CA GLY A 213 -29.18 62.80 -60.04
C GLY A 213 -30.51 62.99 -60.80
N GLU A 214 -31.47 63.75 -60.26
CA GLU A 214 -32.84 63.82 -60.81
C GLU A 214 -33.32 65.27 -61.07
N GLY A 215 -32.38 66.22 -61.21
CA GLY A 215 -32.68 67.65 -61.40
C GLY A 215 -32.16 68.28 -62.70
N GLY A 216 -31.57 67.50 -63.62
CA GLY A 216 -30.92 68.02 -64.83
C GLY A 216 -31.39 67.34 -66.11
N GLY A 217 -32.62 67.64 -66.53
CA GLY A 217 -33.20 67.07 -67.75
C GLY A 217 -34.41 67.84 -68.27
N GLY A 218 -34.28 69.17 -68.41
CA GLY A 218 -35.33 70.01 -68.97
C GLY A 218 -34.79 71.38 -69.36
N GLY A 219 -34.24 71.50 -70.57
CA GLY A 219 -33.78 72.77 -71.12
C GLY A 219 -33.05 72.63 -72.45
N GLU A 220 -33.76 72.99 -73.52
CA GLU A 220 -33.33 73.41 -74.87
C GLU A 220 -33.08 72.38 -76.01
N SER A 221 -33.84 72.64 -77.09
CA SER A 221 -33.80 72.17 -78.49
C SER A 221 -34.55 70.90 -78.87
#